data_AF-X1KVV8-F1
#
_entry.id   AF-X1KVV8-F1
#
_cell.length_a   1.000
_cell.length_b   1.000
_cell.length_c   1.000
_cell.angle_alpha   90.00
_cell.angle_beta   90.00
_cell.angle_gamma   90.00
#
_symmetry.space_group_name_H-M   'P 1'
#
loop_
_entity.id
_entity.type
_entity.pdbx_description
1 polymer ?
#
loop_
_entity_poly.entity_id
_entity_poly.type
_entity_poly.pdbx_seq_one_letter_code
_entity_poly.pdbx_strand_id
1 'polypeptide(L)'
;MEKITIEDKDYPEQLKKIKNAPKTLYFKGRSESDERCFAVVGTRRCSSYGKQVALEIAGNLAESGLTIVSGLAPGIDTFAHTAVVEQGRRTIAVLGTG
;
A
#
# COMPACT_ATOMS: atom_id res chain seq x y z
N MET A 1 -3.34 12.79 -13.40
CA MET A 1 -3.40 11.38 -12.93
C MET A 1 -2.75 10.56 -14.02
N GLU A 2 -1.79 9.73 -13.67
CA GLU A 2 -1.05 8.91 -14.63
C GLU A 2 -1.80 7.60 -14.86
N LYS A 3 -1.59 7.01 -16.04
CA LYS A 3 -2.23 5.77 -16.46
C LYS A 3 -1.13 4.76 -16.77
N ILE A 4 -1.32 3.54 -16.29
CA ILE A 4 -0.48 2.39 -16.64
C ILE A 4 -1.36 1.19 -16.99
N THR A 5 -0.92 0.39 -17.94
CA THR A 5 -1.61 -0.79 -18.46
C THR A 5 -0.82 -2.06 -18.16
N ILE A 6 -1.49 -3.21 -18.25
CA ILE A 6 -0.86 -4.51 -17.95
C ILE A 6 0.34 -4.85 -18.87
N GLU A 7 0.42 -4.20 -20.03
CA GLU A 7 1.49 -4.35 -21.02
C GLU A 7 2.71 -3.47 -20.71
N ASP A 8 2.55 -2.46 -19.85
CA ASP A 8 3.64 -1.56 -19.48
C ASP A 8 4.65 -2.23 -18.55
N LYS A 9 5.92 -1.82 -18.69
CA LYS A 9 7.03 -2.37 -17.92
C LYS A 9 6.90 -2.09 -16.43
N ASP A 10 6.41 -0.90 -16.07
CA ASP A 10 6.31 -0.45 -14.68
C ASP A 10 5.04 -0.97 -13.96
N TYR A 11 4.24 -1.82 -14.63
CA TYR A 11 3.04 -2.39 -14.03
C TYR A 11 3.44 -3.45 -13.00
N PRO A 12 2.87 -3.46 -11.77
CA PRO A 12 3.27 -4.37 -10.70
C PRO A 12 3.18 -5.85 -11.09
N GLU A 13 4.32 -6.55 -11.11
CA GLU A 13 4.42 -7.94 -11.58
C GLU A 13 3.60 -8.91 -10.71
N GLN A 14 3.52 -8.67 -9.40
CA GLN A 14 2.66 -9.46 -8.51
C GLN A 14 1.18 -9.30 -8.85
N LEU A 15 0.76 -8.10 -9.25
CA LEU A 15 -0.63 -7.83 -9.62
C LEU A 15 -0.99 -8.43 -10.99
N LYS A 16 -0.02 -8.60 -11.91
CA LYS A 16 -0.25 -9.30 -13.20
C LYS A 16 -0.65 -10.76 -13.01
N LYS A 17 -0.22 -11.39 -11.90
CA LYS A 17 -0.37 -12.82 -11.64
C LYS A 17 -1.72 -13.22 -11.05
N ILE A 18 -2.56 -12.25 -10.62
CA ILE A 18 -3.88 -12.58 -10.05
C ILE A 18 -4.88 -12.92 -11.16
N LYS A 19 -5.87 -13.77 -10.85
CA LYS A 19 -6.87 -14.27 -11.82
C LYS A 19 -7.58 -13.17 -12.63
N ASN A 20 -7.94 -12.07 -11.97
CA ASN A 20 -8.66 -10.94 -12.56
C ASN A 20 -7.81 -9.67 -12.47
N ALA A 21 -6.58 -9.71 -12.99
CA ALA A 21 -5.68 -8.57 -12.98
C ALA A 21 -6.32 -7.37 -13.71
N PRO A 22 -6.33 -6.17 -13.09
CA PRO A 22 -6.89 -4.98 -13.72
C PRO A 22 -6.06 -4.58 -14.96
N LYS A 23 -6.70 -4.43 -16.12
CA LYS A 23 -6.00 -4.09 -17.37
C LYS A 23 -5.40 -2.68 -17.37
N THR A 24 -5.91 -1.80 -16.52
CA THR A 24 -5.50 -0.40 -16.44
C THR A 24 -5.59 0.06 -14.99
N LEU A 25 -4.58 0.80 -14.55
CA LEU A 25 -4.53 1.48 -13.27
C LEU A 25 -4.37 2.99 -13.52
N TYR A 26 -5.07 3.78 -12.70
CA TYR A 26 -4.84 5.21 -12.59
C TYR A 26 -4.15 5.50 -11.26
N PHE A 27 -3.08 6.27 -11.29
CA PHE A 27 -2.30 6.54 -10.08
C PHE A 27 -1.76 7.97 -10.03
N LYS A 28 -1.23 8.33 -8.86
CA LYS A 28 -0.49 9.56 -8.61
C LYS A 28 0.73 9.21 -7.78
N GLY A 29 1.91 9.59 -8.23
CA GLY A 29 3.17 9.25 -7.57
C GLY A 29 4.04 8.35 -8.45
N ARG A 30 4.65 7.31 -7.89
CA ARG A 30 5.54 6.40 -8.62
C ARG A 30 4.96 4.98 -8.66
N SER A 31 5.17 4.29 -9.77
CA SER A 31 4.90 2.87 -9.97
C SER A 31 6.21 2.15 -10.23
N GLU A 32 6.44 1.04 -9.55
CA GLU A 32 7.63 0.21 -9.70
C GLU A 32 7.19 -1.25 -9.85
N SER A 33 7.71 -1.96 -10.86
CA SER A 33 7.23 -3.29 -11.23
C SER A 33 7.63 -4.40 -10.24
N ASP A 34 8.82 -4.26 -9.65
CA ASP A 34 9.47 -5.24 -8.76
C ASP A 34 9.43 -4.82 -7.28
N GLU A 35 8.41 -4.04 -6.91
CA GLU A 35 8.29 -3.49 -5.56
C GLU A 35 7.90 -4.58 -4.56
N ARG A 36 8.72 -4.78 -3.52
CA ARG A 36 8.46 -5.76 -2.45
C ARG A 36 7.40 -5.20 -1.49
N CYS A 37 6.15 -5.55 -1.78
CA CYS A 37 4.99 -5.05 -1.06
C CYS A 37 4.59 -5.92 0.13
N PHE A 38 4.10 -5.29 1.20
CA PHE A 38 3.41 -5.96 2.30
C PHE A 38 2.07 -5.26 2.58
N ALA A 39 0.97 -6.01 2.53
CA ALA A 39 -0.36 -5.47 2.78
C ALA A 39 -0.67 -5.42 4.28
N VAL A 40 -1.04 -4.25 4.80
CA VAL A 40 -1.54 -4.07 6.17
C VAL A 40 -3.00 -3.66 6.09
N VAL A 41 -3.89 -4.49 6.61
CA VAL A 41 -5.35 -4.28 6.56
C VAL A 41 -5.95 -4.46 7.96
N GLY A 42 -7.06 -3.78 8.24
CA GLY A 42 -7.79 -4.03 9.48
C GLY A 42 -9.06 -3.21 9.65
N THR A 43 -9.56 -3.18 10.88
CA THR A 43 -10.83 -2.52 11.23
C THR A 43 -10.77 -1.00 11.09
N ARG A 44 -11.92 -0.41 10.73
CA ARG A 44 -12.11 1.05 10.71
C ARG A 44 -12.22 1.69 12.10
N ARG A 45 -12.49 0.86 13.12
CA ARG A 45 -12.55 1.25 14.53
C ARG A 45 -11.65 0.31 15.32
N CYS A 46 -10.40 0.71 15.52
CA CYS A 46 -9.42 -0.07 16.26
C CYS A 46 -9.33 0.39 17.72
N SER A 47 -8.91 -0.51 18.60
CA SER A 47 -8.50 -0.17 19.96
C SER A 47 -7.17 0.59 19.98
N SER A 48 -6.81 1.16 21.13
CA SER A 48 -5.49 1.76 21.33
C SER A 48 -4.36 0.75 21.09
N TYR A 49 -4.56 -0.51 21.50
CA TYR A 49 -3.62 -1.59 21.22
C TYR A 49 -3.50 -1.88 19.72
N GLY A 50 -4.62 -2.00 19.00
CA GLY A 50 -4.61 -2.22 17.55
C GLY A 50 -3.91 -1.09 16.79
N LYS A 51 -4.11 0.17 17.24
CA LYS A 51 -3.35 1.31 16.73
C LYS A 51 -1.84 1.14 16.95
N GLN A 52 -1.42 0.81 18.16
CA GLN A 52 0.01 0.66 18.50
C GLN A 52 0.66 -0.45 17.65
N VAL A 53 0.00 -1.59 17.53
CA VAL A 53 0.49 -2.72 16.72
C VAL A 53 0.58 -2.35 15.24
N ALA A 54 -0.40 -1.61 14.70
CA ALA A 54 -0.37 -1.17 13.30
C ALA A 54 0.81 -0.23 13.02
N LEU A 55 1.09 0.71 13.94
CA LEU A 55 2.23 1.62 13.83
C LEU A 55 3.56 0.85 13.87
N GLU A 56 3.71 -0.05 14.83
CA GLU A 56 4.93 -0.83 15.04
C GLU A 56 5.22 -1.77 13.86
N ILE A 57 4.24 -2.57 13.44
CA ILE A 57 4.42 -3.53 12.34
C ILE A 57 4.71 -2.79 11.03
N ALA A 58 3.93 -1.77 10.69
CA ALA A 58 4.11 -1.05 9.43
C ALA A 58 5.45 -0.31 9.39
N GLY A 59 5.85 0.33 10.49
CA GLY A 59 7.14 1.00 10.63
C GLY A 59 8.31 0.03 10.51
N ASN A 60 8.31 -1.06 11.28
CA ASN A 60 9.41 -2.04 11.26
C ASN A 60 9.58 -2.69 9.88
N LEU A 61 8.47 -3.04 9.22
CA LEU A 61 8.52 -3.59 7.86
C LEU A 61 9.03 -2.56 6.84
N ALA A 62 8.61 -1.30 6.95
CA ALA A 62 9.09 -0.24 6.07
C ALA A 62 10.59 0.06 6.27
N GLU A 63 11.08 0.05 7.51
CA GLU A 63 12.52 0.15 7.79
C GLU A 63 13.32 -0.99 7.18
N SER A 64 12.75 -2.20 7.11
CA SER A 64 13.37 -3.35 6.44
C SER A 64 13.38 -3.25 4.90
N GLY A 65 12.82 -2.18 4.32
CA GLY A 65 12.80 -1.93 2.89
C GLY A 65 11.59 -2.53 2.16
N LEU A 66 10.51 -2.84 2.88
CA LEU A 66 9.23 -3.22 2.27
C LEU A 66 8.34 -2.00 2.04
N THR A 67 7.60 -2.02 0.94
CA THR A 67 6.55 -1.04 0.66
C THR A 67 5.25 -1.46 1.32
N ILE A 68 4.70 -0.62 2.19
CA ILE A 68 3.41 -0.90 2.82
C ILE A 68 2.27 -0.55 1.89
N VAL A 69 1.35 -1.48 1.66
CA VAL A 69 0.15 -1.30 0.83
C VAL A 69 -1.10 -1.37 1.70
N SER A 70 -2.02 -0.41 1.55
CA SER A 70 -3.30 -0.41 2.29
C SER A 70 -4.39 0.39 1.58
N GLY A 71 -5.60 0.43 2.14
CA GLY A 71 -6.81 0.99 1.50
C GLY A 71 -7.12 2.45 1.83
N LEU A 72 -6.26 3.12 2.61
CA LEU A 72 -6.46 4.49 3.11
C LEU A 72 -7.79 4.69 3.89
N ALA A 73 -8.35 3.63 4.45
CA ALA A 73 -9.53 3.75 5.30
C ALA A 73 -9.17 4.36 6.68
N PRO A 74 -10.13 4.97 7.39
CA PRO A 74 -9.95 5.28 8.81
C PRO A 74 -9.57 4.03 9.60
N GLY A 75 -8.81 4.17 10.69
CA GLY A 75 -8.41 3.03 11.52
C GLY A 75 -7.05 2.46 11.12
N ILE A 76 -6.95 1.13 11.03
CA ILE A 76 -5.67 0.42 10.83
C ILE A 76 -4.90 0.91 9.60
N ASP A 77 -5.57 1.05 8.46
CA ASP A 77 -4.94 1.53 7.21
C ASP A 77 -4.29 2.91 7.38
N THR A 78 -4.99 3.84 8.05
CA THR A 78 -4.47 5.18 8.34
C THR A 78 -3.18 5.09 9.17
N PHE A 79 -3.19 4.32 10.26
CA PHE A 79 -2.01 4.21 11.12
C PHE A 79 -0.85 3.50 10.43
N ALA A 80 -1.12 2.48 9.61
CA ALA A 80 -0.10 1.84 8.81
C ALA A 80 0.58 2.83 7.85
N HIS A 81 -0.20 3.66 7.14
CA HIS A 81 0.36 4.71 6.28
C HIS A 81 1.12 5.77 7.08
N THR A 82 0.59 6.23 8.21
CA THR A 82 1.20 7.25 9.05
C THR A 82 2.61 6.84 9.50
N ALA A 83 2.78 5.65 10.06
CA ALA A 83 4.09 5.18 10.52
C ALA A 83 5.14 5.19 9.40
N VAL A 84 4.74 4.79 8.19
CA VAL A 84 5.63 4.68 7.04
C VAL A 84 6.01 6.06 6.49
N VAL A 85 5.04 6.98 6.41
CA VAL A 85 5.27 8.35 5.95
C VAL A 85 6.14 9.12 6.93
N GLU A 86 5.93 8.99 8.24
CA GLU A 86 6.73 9.66 9.28
C GLU A 86 8.21 9.24 9.23
N GLN A 87 8.50 8.02 8.78
CA GLN A 87 9.86 7.51 8.56
C GLN A 87 10.45 7.90 7.19
N GLY A 88 9.72 8.65 6.36
CA GLY A 88 10.12 8.97 4.98
C GLY A 88 10.24 7.74 4.09
N ARG A 89 9.51 6.67 4.42
CA ARG A 89 9.51 5.40 3.70
C ARG A 89 8.34 5.32 2.72
N ARG A 90 8.32 4.24 1.95
CA ARG A 90 7.45 4.07 0.79
C ARG A 90 6.16 3.34 1.18
N THR A 91 5.03 3.93 0.80
CA THR A 91 3.70 3.32 0.96
C THR A 91 2.81 3.55 -0.26
N ILE A 92 1.86 2.65 -0.51
CA ILE A 92 0.86 2.71 -1.59
C ILE A 92 -0.54 2.63 -0.99
N ALA A 93 -1.38 3.60 -1.31
CA ALA A 93 -2.81 3.56 -1.04
C ALA A 93 -3.58 3.05 -2.28
N VAL A 94 -4.43 2.05 -2.09
CA VAL A 94 -5.35 1.52 -3.13
C VAL A 94 -6.75 2.05 -2.83
N LEU A 95 -7.26 2.92 -3.70
CA LEU A 95 -8.55 3.58 -3.50
C LEU A 95 -9.69 2.77 -4.15
N GLY A 96 -10.80 2.65 -3.42
CA GLY A 96 -12.05 2.07 -3.93
C GLY A 96 -12.95 3.08 -4.68
N THR A 97 -12.48 4.31 -4.87
CA THR A 97 -13.19 5.41 -5.53
C THR A 97 -12.28 6.04 -6.58
N GLY A 98 -12.85 6.43 -7.72
CA GLY A 98 -12.15 7.07 -8.85
C GLY A 98 -12.60 8.49 -9.08
#